data_AF-A0AAX1WQT9-F1
#
_entry.id   AF-A0AAX1WQT9-F1
#
_cell.length_a   1.000
_cell.length_b   1.000
_cell.length_c   1.000
_cell.angle_alpha   90.00
_cell.angle_beta   90.00
_cell.angle_gamma   90.00
#
_symmetry.space_group_name_H-M   'P 1'
#
loop_
_entity.id
_entity.type
_entity.pdbx_description
1 polymer ?
#
loop_
_entity_poly.entity_id
_entity_poly.type
_entity_poly.pdbx_seq_one_letter_code
_entity_poly.pdbx_strand_id
1 'polypeptide(L)'
;MKKFEVSYTLPYRHDVTVGISANSAEEAICIADAAATDGSLWDDSEEMPLLCDDFEEDDGGVLQFEAIEIEGDFVPRFSVVELRRKRKAIKACEALIAAYEEGEARGGSVAWEGLDEAFRLALEVVGFNTEPDPVFD
;
A
#
# COMPACT_ATOMS: atom_id res chain seq x y z
N MET A 1 7.51 -20.82 -26.36
CA MET A 1 6.43 -19.81 -26.43
C MET A 1 7.03 -18.45 -26.14
N LYS A 2 6.57 -17.40 -26.81
CA LYS A 2 6.96 -16.01 -26.54
C LYS A 2 6.21 -15.47 -25.31
N LYS A 3 6.80 -14.54 -24.57
CA LYS A 3 6.19 -13.85 -23.41
C LYS A 3 5.92 -12.40 -23.80
N PHE A 4 4.84 -11.84 -23.26
CA PHE A 4 4.45 -10.46 -23.53
C PHE A 4 4.06 -9.76 -22.23
N GLU A 5 4.44 -8.49 -22.09
CA GLU A 5 3.80 -7.56 -21.16
C GLU A 5 2.63 -6.89 -21.88
N VAL A 6 1.47 -6.86 -21.24
CA VAL A 6 0.25 -6.24 -21.79
C VAL A 6 -0.19 -5.15 -20.83
N SER A 7 -0.32 -3.92 -21.33
CA SER A 7 -0.67 -2.74 -20.54
C SER A 7 -1.82 -1.96 -21.18
N TYR A 8 -2.47 -1.14 -20.37
CA TYR A 8 -3.40 -0.10 -20.82
C TYR A 8 -3.23 1.12 -19.91
N THR A 9 -3.78 2.26 -20.29
CA THR A 9 -3.83 3.46 -19.44
C THR A 9 -5.21 4.07 -19.55
N LEU A 10 -5.73 4.57 -18.43
CA LEU A 10 -6.99 5.31 -18.35
C LEU A 10 -6.79 6.60 -17.58
N PRO A 11 -7.52 7.67 -17.92
CA PRO A 11 -7.62 8.83 -17.05
C PRO A 11 -8.44 8.48 -15.80
N TYR A 12 -7.98 8.95 -14.65
CA TYR A 12 -8.70 8.86 -13.37
C TYR A 12 -8.79 10.26 -12.75
N ARG A 13 -9.87 10.51 -12.03
CA ARG A 13 -9.97 11.62 -11.08
C ARG A 13 -9.42 11.16 -9.74
N HIS A 14 -8.55 11.97 -9.14
CA HIS A 14 -8.02 11.75 -7.79
C HIS A 14 -8.76 12.67 -6.83
N ASP A 15 -9.58 12.09 -5.96
CA ASP A 15 -10.41 12.80 -4.99
C ASP A 15 -9.73 12.69 -3.61
N VAL A 16 -9.23 13.82 -3.11
CA VAL A 16 -8.53 13.89 -1.82
C VAL A 16 -9.23 14.87 -0.89
N THR A 17 -9.37 14.47 0.38
CA THR A 17 -9.87 15.35 1.44
C THR A 17 -9.03 15.17 2.69
N VAL A 18 -8.58 16.27 3.30
CA VAL A 18 -7.82 16.27 4.55
C VAL A 18 -8.55 17.06 5.64
N GLY A 19 -8.37 16.68 6.89
CA GLY A 19 -8.86 17.44 8.03
C GLY A 19 -7.87 18.53 8.42
N ILE A 20 -8.30 19.79 8.51
CA ILE A 20 -7.45 20.91 8.95
C ILE A 20 -8.20 21.74 9.99
N SER A 21 -7.55 21.95 11.14
CA SER A 21 -8.02 22.90 12.15
C SER A 21 -7.44 24.28 11.89
N ALA A 22 -8.30 25.26 11.60
CA ALA A 22 -7.90 26.64 11.32
C ALA A 22 -8.98 27.63 11.81
N ASN A 23 -8.60 28.90 11.95
CA ASN A 23 -9.52 29.98 12.34
C ASN A 23 -10.38 30.47 11.16
N SER A 24 -9.98 30.19 9.91
CA SER A 24 -10.76 30.49 8.71
C SER A 24 -10.50 29.50 7.58
N ALA A 25 -11.35 29.54 6.54
CA ALA A 25 -11.17 28.73 5.34
C ALA A 25 -9.89 29.09 4.58
N GLU A 26 -9.55 30.38 4.52
CA GLU A 26 -8.32 30.86 3.88
C GLU A 26 -7.08 30.34 4.62
N GLU A 27 -7.09 30.35 5.96
CA GLU A 27 -6.00 29.78 6.74
C GLU A 27 -5.89 28.26 6.51
N ALA A 28 -7.01 27.55 6.45
CA ALA A 28 -7.01 26.11 6.14
C ALA A 28 -6.39 25.83 4.75
N ILE A 29 -6.71 26.64 3.74
CA ILE A 29 -6.13 26.53 2.40
C ILE A 29 -4.62 26.79 2.43
N CYS A 30 -4.15 27.82 3.16
CA CYS A 30 -2.73 28.10 3.31
C CYS A 30 -1.98 26.95 3.99
N ILE A 31 -2.58 26.32 4.99
CA ILE A 31 -2.01 25.15 5.67
C ILE A 31 -1.90 23.97 4.68
N ALA A 32 -2.97 23.70 3.93
CA ALA A 32 -2.98 22.63 2.92
C ALA A 32 -1.93 22.86 1.83
N ASP A 33 -1.78 24.08 1.33
CA ASP A 33 -0.82 24.43 0.28
C ASP A 33 0.64 24.29 0.75
N ALA A 34 0.92 24.66 2.01
CA ALA A 34 2.22 24.44 2.63
C ALA A 34 2.53 22.94 2.76
N ALA A 35 1.57 22.15 3.25
CA ALA A 35 1.70 20.69 3.39
C ALA A 35 1.82 19.98 2.03
N ALA A 36 1.15 20.50 0.99
CA ALA A 36 1.32 19.97 -0.36
C ALA A 36 2.75 20.20 -0.89
N THR A 37 3.29 21.39 -0.59
CA THR A 37 4.64 21.79 -1.03
C THR A 37 5.73 21.02 -0.31
N ASP A 38 5.56 20.75 0.99
CA ASP A 38 6.53 19.98 1.78
C ASP A 38 6.37 18.45 1.63
N GLY A 39 5.26 18.00 1.04
CA GLY A 39 4.97 16.59 0.78
C GLY A 39 4.24 15.86 1.91
N SER A 40 3.89 16.54 3.01
CA SER A 40 3.23 15.95 4.18
C SER A 40 1.71 15.91 4.12
N LEU A 41 1.09 16.52 3.11
CA LEU A 41 -0.37 16.57 2.96
C LEU A 41 -1.04 15.19 3.04
N TRP A 42 -0.33 14.14 2.64
CA TRP A 42 -0.84 12.78 2.47
C TRP A 42 -0.44 11.82 3.61
N ASP A 43 0.21 12.32 4.67
CA ASP A 43 0.85 11.47 5.70
C ASP A 43 -0.13 10.80 6.67
N ASP A 44 -1.43 11.14 6.62
CA ASP A 44 -2.45 10.69 7.57
C ASP A 44 -2.03 10.86 9.04
N SER A 45 -1.82 12.12 9.44
CA SER A 45 -1.35 12.47 10.78
C SER A 45 -2.51 12.81 11.73
N GLU A 46 -2.26 12.76 13.04
CA GLU A 46 -3.28 13.18 14.03
C GLU A 46 -3.69 14.66 13.86
N GLU A 47 -2.76 15.54 13.46
CA GLU A 47 -3.00 16.97 13.28
C GLU A 47 -3.67 17.29 11.94
N MET A 48 -3.41 16.47 10.92
CA MET A 48 -3.97 16.57 9.57
C MET A 48 -4.35 15.18 9.06
N PRO A 49 -5.51 14.65 9.49
CA PRO A 49 -5.93 13.31 9.11
C PRO A 49 -6.34 13.25 7.64
N LEU A 50 -6.00 12.16 6.97
CA LEU A 50 -6.44 11.90 5.60
C LEU A 50 -7.87 11.35 5.64
N LEU A 51 -8.82 12.13 5.13
CA LEU A 51 -10.25 11.80 5.19
C LEU A 51 -10.73 11.05 3.95
N CYS A 52 -10.10 11.30 2.80
CA CYS A 52 -10.37 10.63 1.53
C CYS A 52 -9.09 10.64 0.68
N ASP A 53 -8.80 9.50 0.05
CA ASP A 53 -7.76 9.31 -0.97
C ASP A 53 -8.25 8.24 -1.94
N ASP A 54 -9.13 8.66 -2.84
CA ASP A 54 -9.83 7.78 -3.77
C ASP A 54 -9.50 8.14 -5.24
N PHE A 55 -9.51 7.12 -6.08
CA PHE A 55 -9.37 7.27 -7.53
C PHE A 55 -10.66 6.79 -8.20
N GLU A 56 -11.29 7.67 -8.97
CA GLU A 56 -12.47 7.35 -9.76
C GLU A 56 -12.12 7.31 -11.26
N GLU A 57 -12.59 6.26 -11.95
CA GLU A 57 -12.52 6.20 -13.41
C GLU A 57 -13.39 7.29 -14.00
N ASP A 58 -12.87 7.99 -15.02
CA ASP A 58 -13.73 8.85 -15.83
C ASP A 58 -14.59 7.96 -16.76
N ASP A 59 -15.91 8.07 -16.66
CA ASP A 59 -16.93 7.17 -17.27
C ASP A 59 -16.83 7.02 -18.81
N GLY A 60 -15.97 7.79 -19.47
CA GLY A 60 -15.75 7.77 -20.92
C GLY A 60 -14.61 6.87 -21.42
N GLY A 61 -13.83 6.25 -20.53
CA GLY A 61 -12.64 5.48 -20.88
C GLY A 61 -12.93 4.15 -21.57
N VAL A 62 -12.36 3.91 -22.76
CA VAL A 62 -12.32 2.57 -23.38
C VAL A 62 -10.92 1.98 -23.19
N LEU A 63 -10.83 0.77 -22.65
CA LEU A 63 -9.56 0.06 -22.49
C LEU A 63 -8.89 -0.19 -23.84
N GLN A 64 -7.73 0.43 -24.05
CA GLN A 64 -6.85 0.16 -25.19
C GLN A 64 -5.61 -0.58 -24.71
N PHE A 65 -5.43 -1.80 -25.22
CA PHE A 65 -4.33 -2.66 -24.81
C PHE A 65 -3.15 -2.53 -25.77
N GLU A 66 -1.97 -2.45 -25.19
CA GLU A 66 -0.68 -2.52 -25.87
C GLU A 66 0.07 -3.76 -25.38
N ALA A 67 0.77 -4.44 -26.29
CA ALA A 67 1.51 -5.66 -25.97
C ALA A 67 2.96 -5.54 -26.46
N ILE A 68 3.91 -5.80 -25.57
CA ILE A 68 5.35 -5.76 -25.84
C ILE A 68 5.92 -7.15 -25.58
N GLU A 69 6.59 -7.74 -26.56
CA GLU A 69 7.32 -9.00 -26.38
C GLU A 69 8.52 -8.78 -25.47
N ILE A 70 8.72 -9.65 -24.49
CA ILE A 70 9.85 -9.56 -23.54
C ILE A 70 10.73 -10.80 -23.61
N GLU A 71 12.02 -10.58 -23.37
CA GLU A 71 12.99 -11.62 -23.12
C GLU A 71 13.23 -11.72 -21.61
N GLY A 72 13.09 -12.93 -21.03
CA GLY A 72 13.30 -13.15 -19.60
C GLY A 72 12.02 -13.44 -18.81
N ASP A 73 12.03 -13.11 -17.52
CA ASP A 73 10.93 -13.38 -16.58
C ASP A 73 10.08 -12.13 -16.30
N PHE A 74 8.85 -12.36 -15.80
CA PHE A 74 7.96 -11.27 -15.44
C PHE A 74 8.44 -10.62 -14.14
N VAL A 75 8.83 -9.34 -14.23
CA VAL A 75 9.31 -8.58 -13.08
C VAL A 75 8.17 -7.69 -12.57
N PRO A 76 7.69 -7.89 -11.32
CA PRO A 76 6.66 -7.03 -10.75
C PRO A 76 7.19 -5.61 -10.56
N ARG A 77 6.38 -4.61 -10.91
CA ARG A 77 6.68 -3.21 -10.58
C ARG A 77 6.43 -2.91 -9.10
N PHE A 78 6.96 -1.78 -8.63
CA PHE A 78 6.91 -1.34 -7.24
C PHE A 78 5.52 -1.44 -6.61
N SER A 79 4.46 -0.97 -7.29
CA SER A 79 3.07 -1.06 -6.78
C SER A 79 2.63 -2.50 -6.49
N VAL A 80 3.08 -3.47 -7.29
CA VAL A 80 2.80 -4.90 -7.06
C VAL A 80 3.65 -5.46 -5.94
N VAL A 81 4.89 -4.99 -5.77
CA VAL A 81 5.76 -5.35 -4.64
C VAL A 81 5.13 -4.88 -3.33
N GLU A 82 4.72 -3.62 -3.24
CA GLU A 82 4.04 -3.05 -2.07
C GLU A 82 2.70 -3.74 -1.78
N LEU A 83 1.90 -4.03 -2.82
CA LEU A 83 0.66 -4.81 -2.65
C LEU A 83 0.94 -6.20 -2.04
N ARG A 84 1.98 -6.89 -2.53
CA ARG A 84 2.38 -8.20 -2.00
C ARG A 84 2.88 -8.09 -0.56
N ARG A 85 3.60 -7.02 -0.25
CA ARG A 85 4.08 -6.71 1.11
C ARG A 85 2.93 -6.48 2.07
N LYS A 86 1.95 -5.63 1.73
CA LYS A 86 0.74 -5.40 2.53
C LYS A 86 -0.03 -6.70 2.78
N ARG A 87 -0.20 -7.55 1.76
CA ARG A 87 -0.84 -8.87 1.91
C ARG A 87 -0.07 -9.79 2.85
N LYS A 88 1.26 -9.78 2.82
CA LYS A 88 2.08 -10.56 3.77
C LYS A 88 1.95 -10.04 5.20
N ALA A 89 1.91 -8.72 5.38
CA ALA A 89 1.72 -8.12 6.71
C ALA A 89 0.39 -8.55 7.34
N ILE A 90 -0.70 -8.53 6.55
CA ILE A 90 -2.01 -9.03 6.99
C ILE A 90 -1.91 -10.51 7.39
N LYS A 91 -1.27 -11.35 6.58
CA LYS A 91 -1.07 -12.77 6.91
C LYS A 91 -0.26 -13.00 8.19
N ALA A 92 0.74 -12.15 8.46
CA ALA A 92 1.48 -12.23 9.71
C ALA A 92 0.57 -11.95 10.91
N CYS A 93 -0.30 -10.95 10.82
CA CYS A 93 -1.31 -10.66 11.84
C CYS A 93 -2.33 -11.80 12.00
N GLU A 94 -2.82 -12.35 10.90
CA GLU A 94 -3.75 -13.50 10.91
C GLU A 94 -3.11 -14.73 11.58
N ALA A 95 -1.85 -15.04 11.24
CA ALA A 95 -1.10 -16.14 11.86
C ALA A 95 -0.91 -15.92 13.36
N LEU A 96 -0.63 -14.68 13.78
CA LEU A 96 -0.52 -14.33 15.19
C LEU A 96 -1.85 -14.56 15.93
N ILE A 97 -2.97 -14.06 15.38
CA ILE A 97 -4.29 -14.25 15.97
C ILE A 97 -4.61 -15.75 16.11
N ALA A 98 -4.38 -16.53 15.04
CA ALA A 98 -4.64 -17.97 15.05
C ALA A 98 -3.80 -18.71 16.12
N ALA A 99 -2.53 -18.33 16.30
CA ALA A 99 -1.68 -18.91 17.34
C ALA A 99 -2.21 -18.62 18.75
N TYR A 100 -2.74 -17.42 18.99
CA TYR A 100 -3.36 -17.05 20.27
C TYR A 100 -4.67 -17.82 20.50
N GLU A 101 -5.56 -17.87 19.51
CA GLU A 101 -6.83 -18.60 19.60
C GLU A 101 -6.61 -20.11 19.88
N GLU A 102 -5.63 -20.72 19.21
CA GLU A 102 -5.26 -22.11 19.47
C GLU A 102 -4.68 -22.30 20.87
N GLY A 103 -3.86 -21.36 21.34
CA GLY A 103 -3.31 -21.38 22.70
C GLY A 103 -4.39 -21.31 23.78
N GLU A 104 -5.39 -20.44 23.60
CA GLU A 104 -6.56 -20.36 24.48
C GLU A 104 -7.35 -21.67 24.50
N ALA A 105 -7.61 -22.25 23.32
CA ALA A 105 -8.30 -23.54 23.21
C ALA A 105 -7.55 -24.70 23.91
N ARG A 106 -6.21 -24.59 24.01
CA ARG A 106 -5.33 -25.56 24.70
C ARG A 106 -5.09 -25.23 26.18
N GLY A 107 -5.86 -24.31 26.76
CA GLY A 107 -5.77 -23.95 28.18
C GLY A 107 -4.84 -22.77 28.49
N GLY A 108 -4.62 -21.89 27.52
CA GLY A 108 -3.87 -20.63 27.67
C GLY A 108 -2.39 -20.73 27.32
N SER A 109 -1.95 -21.79 26.63
CA SER A 109 -0.54 -21.95 26.23
C SER A 109 -0.40 -21.91 24.71
N VAL A 110 0.13 -20.80 24.20
CA VAL A 110 0.47 -20.63 22.77
C VAL A 110 1.65 -21.54 22.41
N ALA A 111 1.55 -22.22 21.26
CA ALA A 111 2.62 -23.04 20.72
C ALA A 111 3.64 -22.17 19.96
N TRP A 112 4.94 -22.45 20.13
CA TRP A 112 6.01 -21.69 19.48
C TRP A 112 5.94 -21.79 17.96
N GLU A 113 5.51 -22.93 17.42
CA GLU A 113 5.42 -23.15 15.98
C GLU A 113 4.45 -22.17 15.30
N GLY A 114 3.34 -21.82 15.96
CA GLY A 114 2.40 -20.82 15.45
C GLY A 114 2.96 -19.40 15.49
N LEU A 115 3.73 -19.08 16.54
CA LEU A 115 4.40 -17.79 16.67
C LEU A 115 5.56 -17.63 15.69
N ASP A 116 6.30 -18.71 15.43
CA ASP A 116 7.43 -18.75 14.49
C ASP A 116 6.97 -18.43 13.06
N GLU A 117 5.79 -18.91 12.65
CA GLU A 117 5.23 -18.61 11.34
C GLU A 117 4.82 -17.13 11.22
N ALA A 118 4.16 -16.57 12.24
CA ALA A 118 3.84 -15.15 12.28
C ALA A 118 5.11 -14.28 12.23
N PHE A 119 6.14 -14.67 13.00
CA PHE A 119 7.43 -13.99 13.04
C PHE A 119 8.17 -14.05 11.70
N ARG A 120 8.18 -15.22 11.03
CA ARG A 120 8.79 -15.39 9.70
C ARG A 120 8.13 -14.47 8.67
N LEU A 121 6.80 -14.43 8.64
CA LEU A 121 6.05 -13.56 7.74
C LEU A 121 6.33 -12.07 8.01
N ALA A 122 6.44 -11.68 9.27
CA ALA A 122 6.78 -10.32 9.67
C ALA A 122 8.22 -9.92 9.25
N LEU A 123 9.20 -10.81 9.44
CA LEU A 123 10.58 -10.56 9.01
C LEU A 123 10.70 -10.34 7.52
N GLU A 124 9.95 -11.10 6.71
CA GLU A 124 9.92 -10.86 5.26
C GLU A 124 9.42 -9.46 4.92
N VAL A 125 8.37 -8.98 5.61
CA VAL A 125 7.81 -7.62 5.39
C VAL A 125 8.79 -6.51 5.78
N VAL A 126 9.54 -6.69 6.89
CA VAL A 126 10.53 -5.72 7.37
C VAL A 126 11.79 -5.75 6.50
N GLY A 127 12.22 -6.92 6.02
CA GLY A 127 13.38 -7.07 5.13
C GLY A 127 13.22 -6.39 3.77
N PHE A 128 11.99 -6.15 3.30
CA PHE A 128 11.76 -5.35 2.08
C PHE A 128 12.07 -3.84 2.25
N ASN A 129 12.27 -3.31 3.46
CA ASN A 129 12.62 -1.88 3.68
C ASN A 129 14.10 -1.55 3.38
N THR A 130 14.95 -2.54 3.06
CA THR A 130 16.40 -2.31 2.93
C THR A 130 16.91 -2.24 1.49
N GLU A 131 16.05 -2.46 0.48
CA GLU A 131 16.43 -2.24 -0.91
C GLU A 131 16.02 -0.81 -1.33
N PRO A 132 16.97 0.01 -1.82
CA PRO A 132 16.66 1.38 -2.25
C PRO A 132 15.66 1.35 -3.41
N ASP A 133 14.80 2.37 -3.47
CA ASP A 133 13.90 2.54 -4.62
C ASP A 133 14.71 2.52 -5.92
N PRO A 134 14.27 1.74 -6.93
CA PRO A 134 14.89 1.80 -8.24
C PRO A 134 14.72 3.22 -8.80
N VAL A 135 15.84 3.91 -8.98
CA VAL A 135 15.88 5.18 -9.71
C VAL A 135 15.52 4.84 -11.16
N PHE A 136 14.35 5.31 -11.61
CA PHE A 136 13.98 5.26 -13.01
C PHE A 136 14.58 6.49 -13.70
N ASP A 137 15.58 6.27 -14.56
CA ASP A 137 16.12 7.25 -15.52
C ASP A 137 15.14 7.54 -16.66
#